data_AF-A0A5Z9JY02-F1
#
_entry.id   AF-A0A5Z9JY02-F1
#
_cell.length_a   1.000
_cell.length_b   1.000
_cell.length_c   1.000
_cell.angle_alpha   90.00
_cell.angle_beta   90.00
_cell.angle_gamma   90.00
#
_symmetry.space_group_name_H-M   'P 1'
#
loop_
_entity.id
_entity.type
_entity.pdbx_description
1 polymer ?
#
loop_
_entity_poly.entity_id
_entity_poly.type
_entity_poly.pdbx_seq_one_letter_code
_entity_poly.pdbx_strand_id
1 'polypeptide(L)'
;KIDNINATRANRINKWVSAHTDYQSLMISVDSILQNISFGIQSDKFEDALHNLGVSIGFVCQRPDKEIKKGPDNLWGDVDGQYFLFECKNEVDENRSEINKIEAGQMNNHCGWFADEYGNAKCKKIIIINTRTLSYHGDFNDEIFVMRKSKLKLLKDNVRSFFKEFKNYDLQSLDETIIHKFIKPHNLDIESLTSIYTESIIKAKK
;
A
#
# COMPACT_ATOMS: atom_id res chain seq x y z
N LYS A 1 5.91 0.34 17.11
CA LYS A 1 6.42 1.21 16.03
C LYS A 1 7.29 0.39 15.07
N ILE A 2 7.35 0.75 13.79
CA ILE A 2 8.34 0.19 12.86
C ILE A 2 9.68 0.87 13.18
N ASP A 3 10.56 0.17 13.88
CA ASP A 3 11.88 0.68 14.26
C ASP A 3 12.99 -0.21 13.66
N ASN A 4 14.14 0.39 13.34
CA ASN A 4 15.38 -0.31 12.97
C ASN A 4 15.22 -1.34 11.83
N ILE A 5 14.84 -0.87 10.64
CA ILE A 5 14.79 -1.70 9.43
C ILE A 5 16.22 -1.96 8.92
N ASN A 6 16.85 -3.04 9.40
CA ASN A 6 18.27 -3.32 9.16
C ASN A 6 18.57 -4.01 7.81
N ALA A 7 17.60 -4.66 7.18
CA ALA A 7 17.78 -5.31 5.87
C ALA A 7 17.38 -4.37 4.73
N THR A 8 17.95 -4.52 3.54
CA THR A 8 17.49 -3.77 2.36
C THR A 8 16.09 -4.23 1.93
N ARG A 9 15.36 -3.39 1.20
CA ARG A 9 14.10 -3.78 0.58
C ARG A 9 14.28 -4.96 -0.39
N ALA A 10 15.36 -4.95 -1.18
CA ALA A 10 15.70 -6.05 -2.08
C ALA A 10 15.96 -7.37 -1.33
N ASN A 11 16.67 -7.33 -0.20
CA ASN A 11 16.90 -8.50 0.65
C ASN A 11 15.58 -9.12 1.14
N ARG A 12 14.62 -8.28 1.57
CA ARG A 12 13.31 -8.77 2.02
C ARG A 12 12.49 -9.38 0.88
N ILE A 13 12.53 -8.79 -0.31
CA ILE A 13 11.91 -9.39 -1.50
C ILE A 13 12.55 -10.73 -1.81
N ASN A 14 13.89 -10.82 -1.81
CA ASN A 14 14.61 -12.08 -2.01
C ASN A 14 14.16 -13.15 -1.03
N LYS A 15 14.11 -12.84 0.27
CA LYS A 15 13.64 -13.76 1.31
C LYS A 15 12.20 -14.21 1.07
N TRP A 16 11.32 -13.29 0.69
CA TRP A 16 9.92 -13.61 0.41
C TRP A 16 9.79 -14.51 -0.82
N VAL A 17 10.54 -14.22 -1.89
CA VAL A 17 10.56 -15.04 -3.11
C VAL A 17 11.15 -16.43 -2.83
N SER A 18 12.29 -16.52 -2.13
CA SER A 18 12.98 -17.78 -1.82
C SER A 18 12.21 -18.68 -0.84
N ALA A 19 11.20 -18.15 -0.15
CA ALA A 19 10.33 -18.94 0.72
C ALA A 19 9.34 -19.83 -0.05
N HIS A 20 9.22 -19.64 -1.37
CA HIS A 20 8.40 -20.46 -2.25
C HIS A 20 9.23 -21.59 -2.86
N THR A 21 8.63 -22.77 -3.04
CA THR A 21 9.35 -23.95 -3.56
C THR A 21 9.72 -23.79 -5.02
N ASP A 22 8.89 -23.10 -5.80
CA ASP A 22 9.05 -22.91 -7.23
C ASP A 22 8.28 -21.67 -7.72
N TYR A 23 8.43 -21.34 -9.00
CA TYR A 23 7.71 -20.22 -9.61
C TYR A 23 6.18 -20.38 -9.58
N GLN A 24 5.65 -21.59 -9.64
CA GLN A 24 4.19 -21.80 -9.63
C GLN A 24 3.60 -21.44 -8.27
N SER A 25 4.20 -21.95 -7.19
CA SER A 25 3.84 -21.62 -5.81
C SER A 25 4.00 -20.13 -5.51
N LEU A 26 5.06 -19.49 -6.00
CA LEU A 26 5.22 -18.03 -5.94
C LEU A 26 4.02 -17.30 -6.55
N MET A 27 3.68 -17.65 -7.79
CA MET A 27 2.57 -16.99 -8.51
C MET A 27 1.21 -17.28 -7.88
N ILE A 28 0.99 -18.46 -7.29
CA ILE A 28 -0.23 -18.77 -6.53
C ILE A 28 -0.37 -17.83 -5.33
N SER A 29 0.71 -17.63 -4.56
CA SER A 29 0.71 -16.71 -3.42
C SER A 29 0.45 -15.27 -3.86
N VAL A 30 1.13 -14.80 -4.91
CA VAL A 30 0.91 -13.45 -5.47
C VAL A 30 -0.54 -13.28 -5.91
N ASP A 31 -1.08 -14.24 -6.65
CA ASP A 31 -2.44 -14.16 -7.19
C ASP A 31 -3.49 -14.17 -6.08
N SER A 32 -3.28 -14.96 -5.03
CA SER A 32 -4.14 -15.00 -3.84
C SER A 32 -4.20 -13.64 -3.13
N ILE A 33 -3.03 -12.99 -2.94
CA ILE A 33 -2.96 -11.63 -2.39
C ILE A 33 -3.73 -10.66 -3.29
N LEU A 34 -3.41 -10.63 -4.59
CA LEU A 34 -3.99 -9.67 -5.52
C LEU A 34 -5.50 -9.85 -5.72
N GLN A 35 -6.04 -11.07 -5.55
CA GLN A 35 -7.48 -11.31 -5.66
C GLN A 35 -8.30 -10.56 -4.59
N ASN A 36 -7.76 -10.46 -3.38
CA ASN A 36 -8.42 -9.80 -2.26
C ASN A 36 -8.23 -8.26 -2.23
N ILE A 37 -7.42 -7.72 -3.14
CA ILE A 37 -7.22 -6.27 -3.29
C ILE A 37 -8.20 -5.76 -4.35
N SER A 38 -9.48 -5.67 -4.01
CA SER A 38 -10.53 -5.12 -4.87
C SER A 38 -11.61 -4.43 -4.05
N PHE A 39 -12.26 -3.43 -4.65
CA PHE A 39 -13.50 -2.89 -4.11
C PHE A 39 -14.56 -3.99 -3.99
N GLY A 40 -15.37 -3.92 -2.93
CA GLY A 40 -16.37 -4.92 -2.57
C GLY A 40 -15.86 -6.14 -1.80
N ILE A 41 -14.54 -6.29 -1.61
CA ILE A 41 -13.99 -7.32 -0.69
C ILE A 41 -14.23 -6.89 0.76
N GLN A 42 -14.42 -7.85 1.67
CA GLN A 42 -14.52 -7.58 3.10
C GLN A 42 -13.28 -6.84 3.62
N SER A 43 -13.47 -5.77 4.39
CA SER A 43 -12.42 -4.84 4.85
C SER A 43 -11.24 -5.56 5.50
N ASP A 44 -11.50 -6.45 6.45
CA ASP A 44 -10.43 -7.21 7.12
C ASP A 44 -9.58 -8.07 6.15
N LYS A 45 -10.20 -8.64 5.11
CA LYS A 45 -9.50 -9.41 4.06
C LYS A 45 -8.74 -8.49 3.11
N PHE A 46 -9.30 -7.33 2.79
CA PHE A 46 -8.67 -6.34 1.94
C PHE A 46 -7.42 -5.77 2.61
N GLU A 47 -7.53 -5.36 3.87
CA GLU A 47 -6.42 -4.82 4.67
C GLU A 47 -5.32 -5.86 4.92
N ASP A 48 -5.68 -7.12 5.15
CA ASP A 48 -4.73 -8.21 5.25
C ASP A 48 -4.00 -8.45 3.91
N ALA A 49 -4.74 -8.44 2.80
CA ALA A 49 -4.13 -8.55 1.49
C ALA A 49 -3.23 -7.36 1.16
N LEU A 50 -3.61 -6.14 1.56
CA LEU A 50 -2.78 -4.94 1.42
C LEU A 50 -1.51 -5.04 2.27
N HIS A 51 -1.60 -5.56 3.49
CA HIS A 51 -0.43 -5.88 4.32
C HIS A 51 0.51 -6.85 3.59
N ASN A 52 -0.03 -7.99 3.13
CA ASN A 52 0.74 -9.03 2.46
C ASN A 52 1.33 -8.56 1.11
N LEU A 53 0.64 -7.66 0.41
CA LEU A 53 1.18 -7.00 -0.78
C LEU A 53 2.44 -6.21 -0.43
N GLY A 54 2.36 -5.34 0.58
CA GLY A 54 3.49 -4.54 1.04
C GLY A 54 4.69 -5.41 1.45
N VAL A 55 4.43 -6.48 2.23
CA VAL A 55 5.46 -7.45 2.64
C VAL A 55 6.10 -8.12 1.42
N SER A 56 5.30 -8.56 0.44
CA SER A 56 5.79 -9.26 -0.75
C SER A 56 6.76 -8.41 -1.58
N ILE A 57 6.53 -7.10 -1.63
CA ILE A 57 7.40 -6.13 -2.33
C ILE A 57 8.41 -5.46 -1.38
N GLY A 58 8.66 -6.06 -0.23
CA GLY A 58 9.78 -5.74 0.67
C GLY A 58 9.56 -4.55 1.61
N PHE A 59 8.33 -4.10 1.85
CA PHE A 59 8.07 -3.15 2.93
C PHE A 59 7.95 -3.86 4.27
N VAL A 60 8.29 -3.16 5.36
CA VAL A 60 7.87 -3.56 6.70
C VAL A 60 6.46 -3.03 6.91
N CYS A 61 5.52 -3.91 7.25
CA CYS A 61 4.11 -3.56 7.30
C CYS A 61 3.52 -3.78 8.70
N GLN A 62 2.53 -2.96 9.06
CA GLN A 62 1.71 -3.10 10.27
C GLN A 62 0.24 -2.86 9.92
N ARG A 63 -0.67 -3.36 10.75
CA ARG A 63 -2.10 -3.00 10.75
C ARG A 63 -2.49 -2.38 12.10
N PRO A 64 -2.10 -1.12 12.38
CA PRO A 64 -2.26 -0.50 13.70
C PRO A 64 -3.69 -0.56 14.27
N ASP A 65 -4.73 -0.26 13.49
CA ASP A 65 -6.11 -0.35 13.99
C ASP A 65 -6.47 -1.79 14.42
N LYS A 66 -6.04 -2.79 13.65
CA LYS A 66 -6.26 -4.20 13.97
C LYS A 66 -5.49 -4.63 15.23
N GLU A 67 -4.22 -4.26 15.30
CA GLU A 67 -3.26 -4.74 16.32
C GLU A 67 -3.43 -4.03 17.67
N ILE A 68 -3.65 -2.71 17.67
CA ILE A 68 -3.66 -1.88 18.88
C ILE A 68 -4.89 -0.96 19.00
N LYS A 69 -5.88 -1.08 18.09
CA LYS A 69 -7.12 -0.26 18.09
C LYS A 69 -6.85 1.25 18.01
N LYS A 70 -5.75 1.61 17.36
CA LYS A 70 -5.32 2.99 17.15
C LYS A 70 -4.44 3.08 15.91
N GLY A 71 -4.60 4.16 15.14
CA GLY A 71 -3.81 4.41 13.94
C GLY A 71 -4.49 3.91 12.68
N PRO A 72 -3.80 3.93 11.53
CA PRO A 72 -4.37 3.59 10.24
C PRO A 72 -4.67 2.09 10.09
N ASP A 73 -5.42 1.74 9.05
CA ASP A 73 -5.72 0.35 8.69
C ASP A 73 -4.45 -0.41 8.24
N ASN A 74 -3.60 0.25 7.46
CA ASN A 74 -2.28 -0.27 7.08
C ASN A 74 -1.21 0.83 7.13
N LEU A 75 -0.01 0.43 7.54
CA LEU A 75 1.19 1.26 7.48
C LEU A 75 2.33 0.46 6.85
N TRP A 76 2.96 1.01 5.82
CA TRP A 76 4.17 0.46 5.19
C TRP A 76 5.36 1.38 5.47
N GLY A 77 6.50 0.82 5.85
CA GLY A 77 7.75 1.53 6.06
C GLY A 77 8.90 0.93 5.26
N ASP A 78 9.77 1.79 4.73
CA ASP A 78 11.02 1.42 4.06
C ASP A 78 12.26 1.91 4.82
N VAL A 79 13.42 1.32 4.51
CA VAL A 79 14.72 1.60 5.13
C VAL A 79 15.10 3.09 5.04
N ASP A 80 14.73 3.75 3.93
CA ASP A 80 15.07 5.15 3.67
C ASP A 80 14.16 6.15 4.42
N GLY A 81 13.34 5.69 5.36
CA GLY A 81 12.48 6.55 6.18
C GLY A 81 11.25 7.09 5.45
N GLN A 82 10.89 6.50 4.31
CA GLN A 82 9.63 6.75 3.62
C GLN A 82 8.55 5.79 4.12
N TYR A 83 7.39 6.35 4.46
CA TYR A 83 6.20 5.61 4.89
C TYR A 83 5.03 5.81 3.94
N PHE A 84 4.12 4.83 3.92
CA PHE A 84 2.82 4.91 3.28
C PHE A 84 1.75 4.55 4.31
N LEU A 85 0.85 5.49 4.56
CA LEU A 85 -0.29 5.31 5.46
C LEU A 85 -1.55 5.10 4.63
N PHE A 86 -2.32 4.08 4.95
CA PHE A 86 -3.54 3.73 4.22
C PHE A 86 -4.77 3.73 5.13
N GLU A 87 -5.81 4.41 4.67
CA GLU A 87 -7.19 4.29 5.12
C GLU A 87 -8.00 3.57 4.04
N CYS A 88 -8.65 2.46 4.39
CA CYS A 88 -9.37 1.60 3.46
C CYS A 88 -10.88 1.86 3.54
N LYS A 89 -11.47 2.32 2.43
CA LYS A 89 -12.92 2.44 2.24
C LYS A 89 -13.33 1.65 1.00
N ASN A 90 -12.89 0.40 0.94
CA ASN A 90 -13.09 -0.50 -0.21
C ASN A 90 -14.51 -1.09 -0.29
N GLU A 91 -15.29 -1.05 0.79
CA GLU A 91 -16.68 -1.54 0.83
C GLU A 91 -17.73 -0.47 0.48
N VAL A 92 -17.34 0.79 0.25
CA VAL A 92 -18.29 1.82 -0.16
C VAL A 92 -18.86 1.53 -1.53
N ASP A 93 -20.05 2.09 -1.82
CA ASP A 93 -20.69 2.00 -3.14
C ASP A 93 -19.72 2.43 -4.26
N GLU A 94 -19.71 1.71 -5.38
CA GLU A 94 -18.83 2.06 -6.52
C GLU A 94 -19.12 3.47 -7.07
N ASN A 95 -20.34 3.97 -6.91
CA ASN A 95 -20.78 5.31 -7.31
C ASN A 95 -20.69 6.33 -6.16
N ARG A 96 -19.91 6.05 -5.12
CA ARG A 96 -19.64 6.99 -4.03
C ARG A 96 -19.31 8.37 -4.60
N SER A 97 -20.11 9.37 -4.25
CA SER A 97 -19.94 10.73 -4.77
C SER A 97 -18.76 11.45 -4.10
N GLU A 98 -18.66 11.34 -2.77
CA GLU A 98 -17.74 12.13 -1.96
C GLU A 98 -17.17 11.35 -0.77
N ILE A 99 -15.99 11.73 -0.32
CA ILE A 99 -15.45 11.44 1.02
C ILE A 99 -16.23 12.31 2.00
N ASN A 100 -16.92 11.71 2.96
CA ASN A 100 -17.72 12.46 3.92
C ASN A 100 -16.88 13.05 5.06
N LYS A 101 -17.49 13.93 5.85
CA LYS A 101 -16.84 14.57 7.00
C LYS A 101 -16.31 13.57 8.05
N ILE A 102 -16.99 12.45 8.25
CA ILE A 102 -16.61 11.44 9.24
C ILE A 102 -15.33 10.72 8.80
N GLU A 103 -15.27 10.28 7.54
CA GLU A 103 -14.09 9.66 6.92
C GLU A 103 -12.91 10.64 6.91
N ALA A 104 -13.14 11.91 6.61
CA ALA A 104 -12.11 12.94 6.68
C ALA A 104 -11.56 13.12 8.10
N GLY A 105 -12.45 13.14 9.11
CA GLY A 105 -12.07 13.18 10.52
C GLY A 105 -11.27 11.96 10.97
N GLN A 106 -11.65 10.76 10.52
CA GLN A 106 -10.90 9.53 10.78
C GLN A 106 -9.48 9.63 10.22
N MET A 107 -9.32 10.06 8.97
CA MET A 107 -8.00 10.23 8.36
C MET A 107 -7.14 11.27 9.11
N ASN A 108 -7.72 12.37 9.57
CA ASN A 108 -7.00 13.35 10.38
C ASN A 108 -6.48 12.74 11.70
N ASN A 109 -7.27 11.88 12.36
CA ASN A 109 -6.83 11.17 13.55
C ASN A 109 -5.66 10.23 13.25
N HIS A 110 -5.68 9.53 12.11
CA HIS A 110 -4.58 8.67 11.68
C HIS A 110 -3.31 9.46 11.35
N CYS A 111 -3.45 10.65 10.75
CA CYS A 111 -2.32 11.56 10.54
C CYS A 111 -1.71 12.05 11.86
N GLY A 112 -2.56 12.43 12.83
CA GLY A 112 -2.11 12.81 14.17
C GLY A 112 -1.38 11.67 14.89
N TRP A 113 -1.93 10.45 14.85
CA TRP A 113 -1.25 9.28 15.41
C TRP A 113 0.11 9.03 14.76
N PHE A 114 0.21 9.15 13.43
CA PHE A 114 1.49 8.98 12.75
C PHE A 114 2.51 10.04 13.19
N ALA A 115 2.08 11.29 13.34
CA ALA A 115 2.95 12.37 13.84
C ALA A 115 3.42 12.11 15.29
N ASP A 116 2.56 11.59 16.17
CA ASP A 116 2.92 11.25 17.55
C ASP A 116 3.97 10.12 17.60
N GLU A 117 3.79 9.06 16.82
CA GLU A 117 4.65 7.88 16.86
C GLU A 117 5.94 8.04 16.05
N TYR A 118 5.86 8.71 14.90
CA TYR A 118 6.95 8.78 13.91
C TYR A 118 7.54 10.19 13.74
N GLY A 119 6.98 11.21 14.41
CA GLY A 119 7.46 12.59 14.31
C GLY A 119 7.38 13.13 12.89
N ASN A 120 8.47 13.72 12.41
CA ASN A 120 8.55 14.35 11.08
C ASN A 120 8.95 13.37 9.95
N ALA A 121 8.77 12.06 10.14
CA ALA A 121 9.07 11.08 9.11
C ALA A 121 8.26 11.34 7.83
N LYS A 122 8.87 11.08 6.66
CA LYS A 122 8.18 11.26 5.38
C LYS A 122 7.08 10.23 5.24
N CYS A 123 5.85 10.67 4.98
CA CYS A 123 4.71 9.77 4.85
C CYS A 123 3.77 10.20 3.74
N LYS A 124 3.48 9.28 2.82
CA LYS A 124 2.43 9.44 1.82
C LYS A 124 1.13 8.92 2.43
N LYS A 125 0.17 9.82 2.61
CA LYS A 125 -1.13 9.55 3.25
C LYS A 125 -2.18 9.26 2.18
N ILE A 126 -2.75 8.06 2.19
CA ILE A 126 -3.59 7.54 1.11
C ILE A 126 -4.93 7.06 1.67
N ILE A 127 -6.03 7.52 1.06
CA ILE A 127 -7.34 6.90 1.23
C ILE A 127 -7.61 6.01 0.01
N ILE A 128 -7.98 4.75 0.22
CA ILE A 128 -8.44 3.85 -0.86
C ILE A 128 -9.96 3.93 -0.90
N ILE A 129 -10.49 4.73 -1.82
CA ILE A 129 -11.93 4.96 -1.99
C ILE A 129 -12.23 5.27 -3.46
N ASN A 130 -13.42 4.95 -3.98
CA ASN A 130 -13.74 5.14 -5.41
C ASN A 130 -14.23 6.56 -5.78
N THR A 131 -13.80 7.59 -5.06
CA THR A 131 -14.04 9.01 -5.39
C THR A 131 -12.80 9.81 -5.07
N ARG A 132 -12.63 10.97 -5.69
CA ARG A 132 -11.58 11.94 -5.32
C ARG A 132 -12.15 13.24 -4.77
N THR A 133 -13.47 13.30 -4.62
CA THR A 133 -14.16 14.50 -4.18
C THR A 133 -14.28 14.46 -2.66
N LEU A 134 -13.75 15.44 -1.97
CA LEU A 134 -13.99 15.66 -0.55
C LEU A 134 -15.24 16.51 -0.38
N SER A 135 -16.13 16.10 0.53
CA SER A 135 -17.36 16.84 0.80
C SER A 135 -17.08 18.28 1.24
N TYR A 136 -18.00 19.18 0.88
CA TYR A 136 -17.94 20.58 1.30
C TYR A 136 -17.77 20.72 2.83
N HIS A 137 -18.36 19.79 3.59
CA HIS A 137 -18.37 19.80 5.06
C HIS A 137 -17.15 19.13 5.74
N GLY A 138 -16.24 18.48 5.00
CA GLY A 138 -15.10 17.78 5.57
C GLY A 138 -13.77 18.40 5.16
N ASP A 139 -12.79 18.48 6.05
CA ASP A 139 -11.49 19.09 5.79
C ASP A 139 -10.36 18.16 6.23
N PHE A 140 -9.22 18.24 5.56
CA PHE A 140 -7.99 17.54 5.95
C PHE A 140 -6.99 18.55 6.51
N ASN A 141 -6.26 18.14 7.55
CA ASN A 141 -5.18 18.94 8.13
C ASN A 141 -3.86 18.78 7.36
N ASP A 142 -3.75 17.69 6.61
CA ASP A 142 -2.57 17.27 5.87
C ASP A 142 -2.87 17.10 4.39
N GLU A 143 -1.83 17.01 3.56
CA GLU A 143 -1.97 16.59 2.18
C GLU A 143 -2.33 15.10 2.11
N ILE A 144 -3.54 14.81 1.62
CA ILE A 144 -4.07 13.46 1.47
C ILE A 144 -4.28 13.16 -0.02
N PHE A 145 -3.97 11.92 -0.39
CA PHE A 145 -4.16 11.42 -1.74
C PHE A 145 -5.17 10.28 -1.77
N VAL A 146 -5.74 10.03 -2.95
CA VAL A 146 -6.70 8.95 -3.14
C VAL A 146 -6.19 7.91 -4.12
N MET A 147 -6.45 6.64 -3.82
CA MET A 147 -6.25 5.51 -4.74
C MET A 147 -7.61 4.93 -5.12
N ARG A 148 -8.07 5.25 -6.33
CA ARG A 148 -9.32 4.73 -6.90
C ARG A 148 -9.10 3.38 -7.60
N LYS A 149 -10.19 2.75 -8.04
CA LYS A 149 -10.21 1.43 -8.72
C LYS A 149 -9.18 1.31 -9.85
N SER A 150 -9.03 2.34 -10.68
CA SER A 150 -8.06 2.33 -11.80
C SER A 150 -6.61 2.30 -11.32
N LYS A 151 -6.26 3.09 -10.30
CA LYS A 151 -4.91 3.14 -9.73
C LYS A 151 -4.58 1.89 -8.92
N LEU A 152 -5.55 1.37 -8.18
CA LEU A 152 -5.42 0.09 -7.48
C LEU A 152 -5.18 -1.05 -8.48
N LYS A 153 -5.92 -1.09 -9.60
CA LYS A 153 -5.69 -2.06 -10.67
C LYS A 153 -4.28 -1.92 -11.26
N LEU A 154 -3.83 -0.70 -11.53
CA LEU A 154 -2.48 -0.45 -12.07
C LEU A 154 -1.39 -0.97 -11.13
N LEU A 155 -1.50 -0.73 -9.82
CA LEU A 155 -0.57 -1.29 -8.82
C LEU A 155 -0.54 -2.82 -8.88
N LYS A 156 -1.71 -3.46 -8.91
CA LYS A 156 -1.82 -4.93 -8.98
C LYS A 156 -1.20 -5.50 -10.25
N ASP A 157 -1.45 -4.86 -11.39
CA ASP A 157 -0.92 -5.31 -12.68
C ASP A 157 0.61 -5.22 -12.69
N ASN A 158 1.16 -4.13 -12.14
CA ASN A 158 2.60 -3.92 -12.03
C ASN A 158 3.26 -4.90 -11.06
N VAL A 159 2.66 -5.15 -9.90
CA VAL A 159 3.17 -6.16 -8.95
C VAL A 159 3.12 -7.57 -9.56
N ARG A 160 2.02 -7.94 -10.22
CA ARG A 160 1.93 -9.23 -10.92
C ARG A 160 3.01 -9.36 -11.99
N SER A 161 3.26 -8.29 -12.74
CA SER A 161 4.26 -8.28 -13.81
C SER A 161 5.68 -8.37 -13.25
N PHE A 162 5.95 -7.68 -12.15
CA PHE A 162 7.22 -7.78 -11.41
C PHE A 162 7.53 -9.24 -11.03
N PHE A 163 6.57 -9.96 -10.44
CA PHE A 163 6.81 -11.35 -10.05
C PHE A 163 6.94 -12.32 -11.24
N LYS A 164 6.36 -12.00 -12.41
CA LYS A 164 6.52 -12.80 -13.62
C LYS A 164 7.95 -12.84 -14.14
N GLU A 165 8.76 -11.82 -13.83
CA GLU A 165 10.17 -11.76 -14.23
C GLU A 165 10.99 -12.93 -13.64
N PHE A 166 10.56 -13.51 -12.52
CA PHE A 166 11.26 -14.60 -11.84
C PHE A 166 11.06 -15.98 -12.50
N LYS A 167 10.26 -16.09 -13.56
CA LYS A 167 9.90 -17.38 -14.20
C LYS A 167 11.10 -18.26 -14.56
N ASN A 168 12.18 -17.64 -15.02
CA ASN A 168 13.38 -18.35 -15.50
C ASN A 168 14.56 -18.28 -14.51
N TYR A 169 14.31 -17.86 -13.27
CA TYR A 169 15.33 -17.77 -12.23
C TYR A 169 15.18 -18.91 -11.22
N ASP A 170 16.30 -19.32 -10.63
CA ASP A 170 16.32 -20.13 -9.42
C ASP A 170 15.98 -19.23 -8.22
N LEU A 171 14.82 -19.45 -7.61
CA LEU A 171 14.29 -18.59 -6.54
C LEU A 171 15.13 -18.65 -5.27
N GLN A 172 15.88 -19.74 -5.07
CA GLN A 172 16.67 -20.01 -3.87
C GLN A 172 18.06 -19.37 -3.94
N SER A 173 18.49 -18.92 -5.12
CA SER A 173 19.80 -18.32 -5.36
C SER A 173 19.74 -16.93 -6.00
N LEU A 174 18.61 -16.22 -5.84
CA LEU A 174 18.44 -14.85 -6.35
C LEU A 174 19.42 -13.86 -5.71
N ASP A 175 20.11 -13.10 -6.56
CA ASP A 175 20.94 -11.96 -6.17
C ASP A 175 20.10 -10.68 -6.06
N GLU A 176 20.40 -9.80 -5.09
CA GLU A 176 19.68 -8.52 -4.90
C GLU A 176 19.74 -7.61 -6.14
N THR A 177 20.79 -7.72 -6.96
CA THR A 177 20.91 -7.00 -8.25
C THR A 177 19.81 -7.37 -9.23
N ILE A 178 19.32 -8.61 -9.23
CA ILE A 178 18.19 -9.05 -10.06
C ILE A 178 16.90 -8.38 -9.59
N ILE A 179 16.68 -8.28 -8.28
CA ILE A 179 15.53 -7.56 -7.72
C ILE A 179 15.56 -6.09 -8.14
N HIS A 180 16.70 -5.43 -7.96
CA HIS A 180 16.88 -4.03 -8.34
C HIS A 180 16.61 -3.77 -9.82
N LYS A 181 17.02 -4.69 -10.70
CA LYS A 181 16.76 -4.63 -12.14
C LYS A 181 15.27 -4.55 -12.46
N PHE A 182 14.42 -5.21 -11.69
CA PHE A 182 12.98 -5.31 -11.98
C PHE A 182 12.11 -4.29 -11.24
N ILE A 183 12.57 -3.69 -10.14
CA ILE A 183 11.77 -2.72 -9.37
C ILE A 183 11.33 -1.52 -10.21
N LYS A 184 12.28 -0.82 -10.85
CA LYS A 184 11.99 0.43 -11.58
C LYS A 184 11.17 0.20 -12.86
N PRO A 185 11.46 -0.81 -13.73
CA PRO A 185 10.62 -1.10 -14.89
C PRO A 185 9.15 -1.40 -14.56
N HIS A 186 8.89 -1.90 -13.35
CA HIS A 186 7.55 -2.19 -12.86
C HIS A 186 6.96 -1.07 -12.01
N ASN A 187 7.59 0.11 -11.97
CA ASN A 187 7.11 1.27 -11.20
C ASN A 187 6.91 0.93 -9.71
N LEU A 188 7.76 0.08 -9.13
CA LEU A 188 7.71 -0.31 -7.72
C LEU A 188 8.78 0.40 -6.88
N ASP A 189 9.58 1.29 -7.46
CA ASP A 189 10.47 2.17 -6.69
C ASP A 189 9.67 3.22 -5.90
N ILE A 190 10.32 3.89 -4.94
CA ILE A 190 9.65 4.83 -4.02
C ILE A 190 9.06 6.04 -4.75
N GLU A 191 9.75 6.56 -5.76
CA GLU A 191 9.29 7.71 -6.55
C GLU A 191 8.00 7.35 -7.30
N SER A 192 8.00 6.20 -7.98
CA SER A 192 6.85 5.65 -8.67
C SER A 192 5.68 5.36 -7.73
N LEU A 193 5.93 4.72 -6.58
CA LEU A 193 4.90 4.40 -5.59
C LEU A 193 4.22 5.66 -5.03
N THR A 194 4.98 6.75 -4.89
CA THR A 194 4.50 8.02 -4.36
C THR A 194 3.67 8.82 -5.39
N SER A 195 3.91 8.62 -6.69
CA SER A 195 3.38 9.49 -7.75
C SER A 195 2.36 8.83 -8.68
N ILE A 196 2.52 7.54 -9.02
CA ILE A 196 1.78 6.91 -10.11
C ILE A 196 0.42 6.36 -9.66
N TYR A 197 0.34 5.83 -8.44
CA TYR A 197 -0.82 5.08 -7.96
C TYR A 197 -1.81 5.90 -7.14
N THR A 198 -1.66 7.22 -7.12
CA THR A 198 -2.56 8.09 -6.37
C THR A 198 -2.97 9.31 -7.19
N GLU A 199 -4.06 9.94 -6.80
CA GLU A 199 -4.58 11.18 -7.36
C GLU A 199 -4.78 12.20 -6.23
N SER A 200 -4.66 13.48 -6.54
CA SER A 200 -5.00 14.55 -5.60
C SER A 200 -6.50 14.63 -5.34
N ILE A 201 -6.87 15.05 -4.13
CA ILE A 201 -8.25 15.28 -3.72
C ILE A 201 -8.77 16.61 -4.29
N ILE A 202 -10.05 16.63 -4.66
CA ILE A 202 -10.78 17.82 -5.10
C ILE A 202 -11.82 18.17 -4.04
N LYS A 203 -11.86 19.41 -3.56
CA LYS A 203 -12.90 19.86 -2.64
C LYS A 203 -14.20 20.14 -3.40
N ALA A 204 -15.32 19.59 -2.94
CA ALA A 204 -16.64 19.91 -3.47
C ALA A 204 -16.97 21.38 -3.24
N LYS A 205 -17.61 22.00 -4.24
CA LYS A 205 -18.13 23.36 -4.14
C LYS A 205 -19.52 23.34 -3.50
N LYS A 206 -19.87 24.45 -2.86
CA LYS A 206 -21.20 24.70 -2.30
C LYS A 206 -22.24 24.84 -3.42
#